data_AF-A0A0N5ART4-F1
#
_entry.id   AF-A0A0N5ART4-F1
#
_cell.length_a   1.000
_cell.length_b   1.000
_cell.length_c   1.000
_cell.angle_alpha   90.00
_cell.angle_beta   90.00
_cell.angle_gamma   90.00
#
_symmetry.space_group_name_H-M   'P 1'
#
loop_
_entity.id
_entity.type
_entity.pdbx_description
1 polymer ?
#
loop_
_entity_poly.entity_id
_entity_poly.type
_entity_poly.pdbx_seq_one_letter_code
_entity_poly.pdbx_strand_id
1 'polypeptide(L)'
;MGAAMAAISATEVVYSDMFMKQQIKIVTFGEPRVGNQQFANTFDDMVESFLPKFQMIITIEYKFRVTHHRDLVAHMPPKIFSYQHHRYEVWYKNEMTSDSDAPVICEAQEDSNCSNSYFVPLSFYDHEHYFGNNFRNYIGDSCK
;
A
#
# COMPACT_ATOMS: atom_id res chain seq x y z
N MET A 1 -1.07 11.16 2.01
CA MET A 1 -2.40 11.42 2.62
C MET A 1 -3.55 10.74 1.88
N GLY A 2 -3.71 10.96 0.57
CA GLY A 2 -4.80 10.33 -0.21
C GLY A 2 -4.88 8.80 -0.08
N ALA A 3 -3.74 8.12 -0.07
CA ALA A 3 -3.64 6.68 0.15
C ALA A 3 -4.30 6.21 1.47
N ALA A 4 -3.96 6.85 2.60
CA ALA A 4 -4.57 6.51 3.89
C ALA A 4 -6.07 6.75 3.92
N MET A 5 -6.54 7.85 3.32
CA MET A 5 -7.97 8.13 3.21
C MET A 5 -8.70 7.11 2.34
N ALA A 6 -8.07 6.65 1.25
CA ALA A 6 -8.61 5.58 0.42
C ALA A 6 -8.74 4.28 1.22
N ALA A 7 -7.73 3.92 2.01
CA ALA A 7 -7.78 2.74 2.87
C ALA A 7 -8.92 2.80 3.89
N ILE A 8 -9.08 3.92 4.60
CA ILE A 8 -10.19 4.14 5.53
C ILE A 8 -11.53 4.08 4.80
N SER A 9 -11.66 4.76 3.67
CA SER A 9 -12.91 4.83 2.91
C SER A 9 -13.32 3.46 2.36
N ALA A 10 -12.36 2.66 1.89
CA ALA A 10 -12.63 1.29 1.43
C ALA A 10 -13.13 0.42 2.60
N THR A 11 -12.50 0.52 3.77
CA THR A 11 -12.95 -0.17 4.99
C THR A 11 -14.38 0.24 5.35
N GLU A 12 -14.68 1.53 5.34
CA GLU A 12 -15.99 2.05 5.68
C GLU A 12 -17.08 1.58 4.70
N VAL A 13 -16.80 1.66 3.39
CA VAL A 13 -17.73 1.23 2.34
C VAL A 13 -18.12 -0.24 2.49
N VAL A 14 -17.16 -1.09 2.85
CA VAL A 14 -17.40 -2.51 3.11
C VAL A 14 -18.15 -2.71 4.43
N TYR A 15 -17.74 -2.02 5.49
CA TYR A 15 -18.31 -2.19 6.83
C TYR A 15 -19.76 -1.69 6.92
N SER A 16 -20.07 -0.62 6.21
CA SER A 16 -21.43 -0.05 6.11
C SER A 16 -22.31 -0.77 5.08
N ASP A 17 -21.91 -1.95 4.59
CA ASP A 17 -22.64 -2.78 3.62
C ASP A 17 -23.10 -2.02 2.36
N MET A 18 -22.38 -0.95 1.98
CA MET A 18 -22.73 -0.16 0.79
C MET A 18 -22.46 -0.93 -0.50
N PHE A 19 -21.39 -1.72 -0.51
CA PHE A 19 -20.98 -2.58 -1.62
C PHE A 19 -20.38 -3.88 -1.10
N MET A 20 -20.48 -4.95 -1.89
CA MET A 20 -19.88 -6.23 -1.53
C MET A 20 -18.35 -6.15 -1.59
N LYS A 21 -17.66 -6.85 -0.67
CA LYS A 21 -16.19 -6.93 -0.60
C LYS A 21 -15.51 -7.28 -1.93
N GLN A 22 -16.17 -8.07 -2.78
CA GLN A 22 -15.67 -8.50 -4.10
C GLN A 22 -15.71 -7.39 -5.15
N GLN A 23 -16.53 -6.36 -4.93
CA GLN A 23 -16.68 -5.23 -5.85
C GLN A 23 -15.65 -4.13 -5.58
N ILE A 24 -14.97 -4.17 -4.43
CA ILE A 24 -14.02 -3.14 -4.02
C ILE A 24 -12.60 -3.51 -4.47
N LYS A 25 -11.99 -2.58 -5.19
CA LYS A 25 -10.59 -2.60 -5.59
C LYS A 25 -9.92 -1.34 -5.04
N ILE A 26 -8.84 -1.52 -4.29
CA ILE A 26 -8.01 -0.48 -3.72
C ILE A 26 -6.52 -0.74 -4.01
N VAL A 27 -5.95 0.18 -4.78
CA VAL A 27 -4.50 0.26 -5.00
C VAL A 27 -4.05 1.62 -4.52
N THR A 28 -3.12 1.63 -3.58
CA THR A 28 -2.58 2.85 -2.98
C THR A 28 -1.10 2.98 -3.29
N PHE A 29 -0.60 4.21 -3.34
CA PHE A 29 0.80 4.53 -3.60
C PHE A 29 1.34 5.33 -2.42
N GLY A 30 2.48 4.88 -1.85
CA GLY A 30 3.13 5.55 -0.73
C GLY A 30 2.22 5.66 0.49
N GLU A 31 1.43 4.61 0.74
CA GLU A 31 0.47 4.60 1.83
C GLU A 31 1.18 4.67 3.18
N PRO A 32 0.95 5.71 3.99
CA PRO A 32 1.42 5.73 5.38
C PRO A 32 0.59 4.74 6.21
N ARG A 33 1.13 4.28 7.34
CA ARG A 33 0.35 3.46 8.27
C ARG A 33 -0.91 4.20 8.70
N VAL A 34 -2.03 3.50 8.66
CA VAL A 34 -3.35 4.12 8.80
C VAL A 34 -3.93 3.95 10.20
N GLY A 35 -3.84 2.73 10.73
CA GLY A 35 -4.42 2.38 12.02
C GLY A 35 -3.56 1.41 12.79
N ASN A 36 -4.13 0.85 13.86
CA ASN A 36 -3.48 -0.14 14.70
C ASN A 36 -3.64 -1.57 14.13
N GLN A 37 -3.16 -2.56 14.88
CA GLN A 37 -3.27 -3.98 14.52
C GLN A 37 -4.72 -4.42 14.22
N GLN A 38 -5.70 -3.90 14.96
CA GLN A 38 -7.11 -4.24 14.74
C GLN A 38 -7.58 -3.73 13.37
N PHE A 39 -7.26 -2.47 13.04
CA PHE A 39 -7.57 -1.93 11.72
C PHE A 39 -6.89 -2.74 10.60
N ALA A 40 -5.61 -3.08 10.74
CA ALA A 40 -4.88 -3.87 9.76
C ALA A 40 -5.54 -5.25 9.52
N ASN A 41 -5.95 -5.93 10.60
CA ASN A 41 -6.65 -7.20 10.50
C ASN A 41 -8.02 -7.06 9.85
N THR A 42 -8.80 -6.05 10.24
CA THR A 42 -10.11 -5.78 9.62
C THR A 42 -9.97 -5.47 8.13
N PHE A 43 -8.92 -4.75 7.73
CA PHE A 43 -8.63 -4.49 6.33
C PHE A 43 -8.31 -5.79 5.58
N ASP A 44 -7.46 -6.64 6.15
CA ASP A 44 -7.10 -7.94 5.57
C ASP A 44 -8.31 -8.87 5.42
N ASP A 45 -9.25 -8.85 6.37
CA ASP A 45 -10.51 -9.61 6.30
C ASP A 45 -11.44 -9.13 5.16
N MET A 46 -11.18 -7.95 4.58
CA MET A 46 -11.83 -7.53 3.33
C MET A 46 -11.18 -8.18 2.11
N VAL A 47 -9.88 -8.49 2.18
CA VAL A 47 -9.10 -9.16 1.12
C VAL A 47 -9.43 -10.64 1.08
N GLU A 48 -9.57 -11.28 2.24
CA GLU A 48 -9.93 -12.69 2.35
C GLU A 48 -11.44 -12.90 2.13
N SER A 49 -11.90 -12.75 0.89
CA SER A 49 -13.27 -13.04 0.51
C SER A 49 -13.36 -14.29 -0.39
N PHE A 50 -13.85 -15.38 0.21
CA PHE A 50 -14.46 -16.58 -0.39
C PHE A 50 -13.75 -17.38 -1.50
N LEU A 51 -12.53 -17.05 -1.91
CA LEU A 51 -11.78 -17.94 -2.80
C LEU A 51 -11.21 -19.12 -1.99
N PRO A 52 -11.46 -20.39 -2.39
CA PRO A 52 -10.81 -21.52 -1.75
C PRO A 52 -9.29 -21.33 -1.83
N LYS A 53 -8.56 -21.71 -0.77
CA LYS A 53 -7.09 -21.50 -0.66
C LYS A 53 -6.29 -21.95 -1.89
N PHE A 54 -6.85 -22.84 -2.70
CA PHE A 54 -6.27 -23.34 -3.96
C PHE A 54 -6.31 -22.33 -5.14
N GLN A 55 -7.18 -21.32 -5.09
CA GLN A 55 -7.31 -20.22 -6.08
C GLN A 55 -6.68 -18.90 -5.57
N MET A 56 -6.03 -18.93 -4.40
CA MET A 56 -5.39 -17.77 -3.76
C MET A 56 -4.15 -17.30 -4.53
N ILE A 57 -3.48 -18.22 -5.24
CA ILE A 57 -2.23 -17.97 -5.99
C ILE A 57 -2.44 -16.98 -7.16
N ILE A 58 -3.68 -16.77 -7.64
CA ILE A 58 -3.95 -16.02 -8.88
C ILE A 58 -4.50 -14.61 -8.63
N THR A 59 -4.89 -14.25 -7.41
CA THR A 59 -5.60 -12.98 -7.20
C THR A 59 -5.18 -12.32 -5.89
N ILE A 60 -4.08 -11.55 -5.93
CA ILE A 60 -4.05 -10.34 -5.10
C ILE A 60 -5.18 -9.48 -5.69
N GLU A 61 -6.37 -9.57 -5.11
CA GLU A 61 -7.59 -8.89 -5.57
C GLU A 61 -7.45 -7.37 -5.38
N TYR A 62 -6.60 -6.70 -6.16
CA TYR A 62 -6.41 -5.24 -6.18
C TYR A 62 -6.60 -4.61 -4.78
N LYS A 63 -5.95 -5.15 -3.75
CA LYS A 63 -6.04 -4.70 -2.34
C LYS A 63 -4.62 -4.69 -1.78
N PHE A 64 -3.80 -3.80 -2.31
CA PHE A 64 -2.38 -3.72 -1.99
C PHE A 64 -1.87 -2.29 -2.09
N ARG A 65 -0.80 -2.04 -1.33
CA ARG A 65 -0.06 -0.78 -1.41
C ARG A 65 1.19 -0.96 -2.26
N VAL A 66 1.54 0.07 -3.01
CA VAL A 66 2.76 0.15 -3.80
C VAL A 66 3.72 1.11 -3.10
N THR A 67 4.91 0.63 -2.78
CA THR A 67 5.94 1.42 -2.09
C THR A 67 7.18 1.52 -2.97
N HIS A 68 7.74 2.73 -3.07
CA HIS A 68 8.97 2.97 -3.81
C HIS A 68 10.15 3.07 -2.87
N HIS A 69 11.11 2.17 -3.04
CA HIS A 69 12.43 2.15 -2.42
C HIS A 69 12.41 2.58 -0.95
N ARG A 70 12.94 3.78 -0.60
CA ARG A 70 13.07 4.30 0.77
C ARG A 70 12.06 5.41 1.08
N ASP A 71 10.86 5.34 0.49
CA ASP A 71 9.76 6.27 0.72
C ASP A 71 9.51 6.48 2.23
N LEU A 72 9.82 7.67 2.73
CA LEU A 72 9.63 8.06 4.12
C LEU A 72 8.18 7.95 4.60
N VAL A 73 7.23 8.36 3.75
CA VAL A 73 5.82 8.50 4.16
C VAL A 73 5.21 7.14 4.43
N ALA A 74 5.60 6.11 3.67
CA ALA A 74 5.16 4.74 3.91
C ALA A 74 5.55 4.21 5.30
N HIS A 75 6.57 4.80 5.95
CA HIS A 75 6.99 4.42 7.30
C HIS A 75 6.45 5.33 8.41
N MET A 76 5.52 6.22 8.08
CA MET A 76 4.84 7.09 9.04
C MET A 76 3.37 6.69 9.21
N PRO A 77 2.76 6.86 10.40
CA PRO A 77 3.42 7.06 11.69
C PRO A 77 4.31 5.85 12.07
N PRO A 78 5.33 6.03 12.91
CA PRO A 78 6.21 4.93 13.34
C PRO A 78 5.48 3.81 14.10
N LYS A 79 5.96 2.56 13.95
CA LYS A 79 5.40 1.36 14.63
C LYS A 79 5.41 1.46 16.15
N ILE A 80 6.34 2.21 16.75
CA ILE A 80 6.41 2.40 18.20
C ILE A 80 5.15 3.07 18.76
N PHE A 81 4.39 3.77 17.92
CA PHE A 81 3.08 4.32 18.27
C PHE A 81 1.91 3.35 17.99
N SER A 82 2.21 2.05 17.84
CA SER A 82 1.24 0.98 17.59
C SER A 82 0.47 1.07 16.27
N TYR A 83 1.01 1.82 15.30
CA TYR A 83 0.50 1.82 13.93
C TYR A 83 1.05 0.62 13.16
N GLN A 84 0.22 0.04 12.30
CA GLN A 84 0.50 -1.19 11.60
C GLN A 84 -0.06 -1.13 10.17
N HIS A 85 0.73 -1.57 9.21
CA HIS A 85 0.27 -1.81 7.84
C HIS A 85 -0.58 -3.08 7.72
N HIS A 86 -1.59 -3.00 6.86
CA HIS A 86 -2.31 -4.17 6.36
C HIS A 86 -1.46 -4.93 5.30
N ARG A 87 -1.89 -6.13 4.91
CA ARG A 87 -1.39 -6.86 3.72
C ARG A 87 -2.07 -6.29 2.47
N TYR A 88 -1.52 -6.29 1.27
CA TYR A 88 -0.25 -6.75 0.75
C TYR A 88 0.61 -5.55 0.35
N GLU A 89 1.92 -5.74 0.17
CA GLU A 89 2.80 -4.72 -0.38
C GLU A 89 3.47 -5.17 -1.68
N VAL A 90 3.46 -4.29 -2.67
CA VAL A 90 4.28 -4.40 -3.88
C VAL A 90 5.38 -3.36 -3.77
N TRP A 91 6.60 -3.82 -3.48
CA TRP A 91 7.72 -2.95 -3.18
C TRP A 91 8.76 -2.97 -4.29
N TYR A 92 9.08 -1.80 -4.82
CA TYR A 92 10.12 -1.62 -5.83
C TYR A 92 11.42 -1.16 -5.17
N LYS A 93 12.51 -1.91 -5.34
CA LYS A 93 13.84 -1.56 -4.80
C LYS A 93 14.68 -0.70 -5.74
N ASN A 94 14.07 -0.20 -6.80
CA ASN A 94 14.69 0.48 -7.94
C ASN A 94 13.85 1.70 -8.32
N GLU A 95 14.29 2.45 -9.33
CA GLU A 95 13.67 3.69 -9.81
C GLU A 95 12.31 3.53 -10.51
N MET A 96 11.74 2.31 -10.53
CA MET A 96 10.45 1.99 -11.16
C MET A 96 10.40 2.35 -12.66
N THR A 97 11.51 2.34 -13.38
CA THR A 97 11.54 2.59 -14.83
C THR A 97 11.21 1.32 -15.62
N SER A 98 10.91 1.45 -16.92
CA SER A 98 10.57 0.30 -17.79
C SER A 98 11.64 -0.78 -17.84
N ASP A 99 12.90 -0.41 -17.62
CA ASP A 99 14.05 -1.31 -17.68
C ASP A 99 14.48 -1.83 -16.30
N SER A 100 13.73 -1.49 -15.26
CA SER A 100 14.03 -1.87 -13.88
C SER A 100 13.59 -3.31 -13.56
N ASP A 101 14.26 -3.92 -12.58
CA ASP A 101 13.88 -5.24 -12.07
C ASP A 101 12.43 -5.28 -11.56
N ALA A 102 11.86 -6.49 -11.55
CA ALA A 102 10.53 -6.74 -11.01
C ALA A 102 10.43 -6.37 -9.51
N PRO A 103 9.23 -5.95 -9.03
CA PRO A 103 9.03 -5.66 -7.62
C PRO A 103 9.08 -6.92 -6.75
N VAL A 104 9.32 -6.72 -5.46
CA VAL A 104 9.09 -7.75 -4.44
C VAL A 104 7.65 -7.68 -3.98
N ILE A 105 6.97 -8.83 -4.01
CA ILE A 105 5.61 -8.99 -3.50
C ILE A 105 5.70 -9.51 -2.07
N CYS A 106 5.04 -8.81 -1.16
CA CYS A 106 5.09 -9.04 0.27
C CYS A 106 3.69 -9.38 0.76
N GLU A 107 3.56 -10.59 1.28
CA GLU A 107 2.27 -11.13 1.69
C GLU A 107 1.99 -10.95 3.18
N ALA A 108 3.00 -10.61 3.99
CA ALA A 108 2.82 -10.38 5.42
C ALA A 108 2.64 -8.89 5.75
N GLN A 109 1.96 -8.62 6.86
CA GLN A 109 1.94 -7.28 7.44
C GLN A 109 3.35 -6.91 7.94
N GLU A 110 3.79 -5.68 7.68
CA GLU A 110 5.11 -5.16 8.11
C GLU A 110 6.30 -6.08 7.78
N ASP A 111 6.26 -6.77 6.64
CA ASP A 111 7.26 -7.77 6.24
C ASP A 111 8.69 -7.19 6.27
N SER A 112 9.56 -7.79 7.09
CA SER A 112 10.96 -7.37 7.25
C SER A 112 11.83 -7.66 6.04
N ASN A 113 11.35 -8.43 5.05
CA ASN A 113 12.04 -8.64 3.77
C ASN A 113 11.70 -7.56 2.73
N CYS A 114 10.78 -6.64 3.07
CA CYS A 114 10.23 -5.64 2.17
C CYS A 114 10.69 -4.22 2.52
N SER A 115 9.89 -3.18 2.27
CA SER A 115 10.28 -1.81 2.58
C SER A 115 10.61 -1.65 4.08
N ASN A 116 9.93 -2.40 4.94
CA ASN A 116 10.19 -2.43 6.38
C ASN A 116 11.54 -3.08 6.77
N SER A 117 12.33 -3.56 5.79
CA SER A 117 13.74 -3.95 5.97
C SER A 117 14.67 -2.76 6.22
N TYR A 118 14.29 -1.55 5.78
CA TYR A 118 15.14 -0.38 5.96
C TYR A 118 15.12 0.13 7.39
N PHE A 119 16.31 0.27 7.97
CA PHE A 119 16.49 0.92 9.27
C PHE A 119 16.24 2.43 9.21
N VAL A 120 16.53 3.07 8.06
CA VAL A 120 16.41 4.53 7.85
C VAL A 120 15.82 4.82 6.46
N PRO A 121 14.49 4.73 6.28
CA PRO A 121 13.82 5.08 5.03
C PRO A 121 13.44 6.56 5.05
N LEU A 122 14.34 7.44 4.64
CA LEU A 122 14.17 8.91 4.72
C LEU A 122 14.12 9.59 3.35
N SER A 123 13.76 8.89 2.27
CA SER A 123 13.68 9.50 0.94
C SER A 123 12.30 10.09 0.69
N PHE A 124 12.23 11.42 0.73
CA PHE A 124 11.05 12.12 0.24
C PHE A 124 10.98 12.10 -1.29
N TYR A 125 12.13 12.03 -1.98
CA TYR A 125 12.17 11.88 -3.43
C TYR A 125 11.47 10.58 -3.87
N ASP A 126 11.73 9.46 -3.21
CA ASP A 126 11.15 8.17 -3.58
C ASP A 126 9.63 8.19 -3.40
N HIS A 127 9.11 8.90 -2.40
CA HIS A 127 7.68 9.12 -2.22
C HIS A 127 7.02 9.83 -3.41
N GLU A 128 7.79 10.62 -4.17
CA GLU A 128 7.25 11.45 -5.24
C GLU A 128 7.32 10.82 -6.62
N HIS A 129 8.11 9.76 -6.77
CA HIS A 129 8.43 9.19 -8.06
C HIS A 129 7.87 7.78 -8.14
N TYR A 130 6.96 7.56 -9.08
CA TYR A 130 6.38 6.25 -9.36
C TYR A 130 6.33 6.06 -10.88
N PHE A 131 6.83 4.93 -11.37
CA PHE A 131 6.78 4.56 -12.78
C PHE A 131 7.34 5.64 -13.74
N GLY A 132 8.49 6.23 -13.39
CA GLY A 132 9.12 7.31 -14.16
C GLY A 132 8.38 8.66 -14.12
N ASN A 133 7.31 8.78 -13.32
CA ASN A 133 6.54 10.00 -13.18
C ASN A 133 6.77 10.62 -11.80
N ASN A 134 7.00 11.94 -11.76
CA ASN A 134 6.99 12.72 -10.53
C ASN A 134 5.58 13.27 -10.29
N PHE A 135 4.94 12.91 -9.18
CA PHE A 135 3.57 13.34 -8.92
C PHE A 135 3.45 14.86 -8.71
N ARG A 136 4.50 15.55 -8.24
CA ARG A 136 4.47 17.01 -8.05
C ARG A 136 4.18 17.76 -9.34
N ASN A 137 4.50 17.18 -10.50
CA ASN A 137 4.15 17.75 -11.79
C ASN A 137 2.64 17.95 -11.98
N TYR A 138 1.81 17.26 -11.18
CA TYR A 138 0.34 17.37 -11.20
C TYR A 138 -0.22 18.26 -10.07
N ILE A 139 0.61 18.80 -9.17
CA ILE A 139 0.17 19.58 -7.98
C ILE A 139 0.69 21.04 -8.05
N GLY A 140 0.79 21.61 -9.25
CA GLY A 140 1.25 23.00 -9.47
C GLY A 140 0.54 23.69 -10.63
N ASP A 141 0.95 24.92 -10.96
CA ASP A 141 0.27 25.87 -11.88
C ASP A 141 -0.04 25.34 -13.29
N SER A 142 0.49 24.19 -13.67
CA SER A 142 0.34 23.61 -14.99
C SER A 142 -0.67 22.48 -15.10
N CYS A 143 -1.34 22.04 -14.00
CA CYS A 143 -2.34 20.95 -13.93
C CYS A 143 -2.50 20.20 -15.26
N LYS A 144 -1.53 19.31 -15.56
CA LYS A 144 -1.48 18.60 -16.84
C LYS A 144 -2.51 17.48 -16.88
#